data_AF-A0A3N2EV45-F1
#
_entry.id   AF-A0A3N2EV45-F1
#
_cell.length_a   1.000
_cell.length_b   1.000
_cell.length_c   1.000
_cell.angle_alpha   90.00
_cell.angle_beta   90.00
_cell.angle_gamma   90.00
#
_symmetry.space_group_name_H-M   'P 1'
#
loop_
_entity.id
_entity.type
_entity.pdbx_description
1 polymer ?
#
loop_
_entity_poly.entity_id
_entity_poly.type
_entity_poly.pdbx_seq_one_letter_code
_entity_poly.pdbx_strand_id
1 'polypeptide(L)'
;MEIKHEHVEMALLAWAAEVGQAFAANAIAEEYVRIGGNQLRLVPGKTWSNQQNIFHRWLKGETELQREKIRLLLPAILRVLPREIRHRLSIYDTIERRALLAAQYAIGTAIDAHDDAIEAVYSKAYQPGAVEVTKYH
;
A
#
# COMPACT_ATOMS: atom_id res chain seq x y z
N MET A 1 -4.27 -21.48 -6.45
CA MET A 1 -5.00 -20.25 -6.06
C MET A 1 -4.72 -19.20 -7.13
N GLU A 2 -5.73 -18.74 -7.86
CA GLU A 2 -5.56 -17.79 -8.97
C GLU A 2 -5.82 -16.36 -8.49
N ILE A 3 -4.92 -15.42 -8.80
CA ILE A 3 -5.15 -14.00 -8.54
C ILE A 3 -6.14 -13.49 -9.59
N LYS A 4 -7.37 -13.15 -9.18
CA LYS A 4 -8.32 -12.51 -10.09
C LYS A 4 -7.80 -11.15 -10.56
N HIS A 5 -8.03 -10.85 -11.84
CA HIS A 5 -7.59 -9.61 -12.50
C HIS A 5 -8.07 -8.36 -11.76
N GLU A 6 -9.31 -8.37 -11.26
CA GLU A 6 -9.95 -7.24 -10.59
C GLU A 6 -9.20 -6.85 -9.31
N HIS A 7 -8.60 -7.82 -8.61
CA HIS A 7 -7.76 -7.53 -7.45
C HIS A 7 -6.42 -6.89 -7.84
N VAL A 8 -5.84 -7.33 -8.95
CA VAL A 8 -4.60 -6.74 -9.50
C VAL A 8 -4.85 -5.30 -9.91
N GLU A 9 -5.99 -5.05 -10.58
CA GLU A 9 -6.44 -3.72 -10.95
C GLU A 9 -6.57 -2.80 -9.73
N MET A 10 -7.32 -3.23 -8.70
CA MET A 10 -7.48 -2.44 -7.48
C MET A 10 -6.14 -2.16 -6.79
N ALA A 11 -5.25 -3.16 -6.68
CA ALA A 11 -3.96 -2.99 -6.02
C ALA A 11 -3.02 -2.05 -6.80
N LEU A 12 -2.99 -2.16 -8.13
CA LEU A 12 -2.19 -1.28 -8.98
C LEU A 12 -2.70 0.15 -8.99
N LEU A 13 -4.02 0.36 -9.05
CA LEU A 13 -4.62 1.70 -8.98
C LEU A 13 -4.36 2.36 -7.62
N ALA A 14 -4.46 1.59 -6.53
CA ALA A 14 -4.13 2.07 -5.20
C ALA A 14 -2.68 2.52 -5.09
N TRP A 15 -1.75 1.67 -5.54
CA TRP A 15 -0.34 2.00 -5.51
C TRP A 15 -0.03 3.21 -6.39
N ALA A 16 -0.59 3.26 -7.60
CA ALA A 16 -0.42 4.40 -8.49
C ALA A 16 -1.02 5.71 -7.94
N ALA A 17 -2.02 5.64 -7.05
CA ALA A 17 -2.53 6.83 -6.36
C ALA A 17 -1.52 7.39 -5.34
N GLU A 18 -0.68 6.54 -4.74
CA GLU A 18 0.35 6.95 -3.78
C GLU A 18 1.60 7.50 -4.47
N VAL A 19 2.11 6.81 -5.49
CA VAL A 19 3.42 7.10 -6.11
C VAL A 19 3.34 7.70 -7.51
N GLY A 20 2.14 7.76 -8.10
CA GLY A 20 1.92 8.15 -9.49
C GLY A 20 2.05 6.99 -10.48
N GLN A 21 1.20 6.98 -11.51
CA GLN A 21 1.18 5.94 -12.55
C GLN A 21 2.50 5.83 -13.32
N ALA A 22 3.16 6.96 -13.58
CA ALA A 22 4.44 7.02 -14.29
C ALA A 22 5.54 6.25 -13.55
N PHE A 23 5.66 6.48 -12.24
CA PHE A 23 6.63 5.79 -11.39
C PHE A 23 6.30 4.31 -11.28
N ALA A 24 5.05 3.97 -10.95
CA ALA A 24 4.61 2.58 -10.83
C ALA A 24 4.86 1.79 -12.12
N ALA A 25 4.56 2.37 -13.30
CA ALA A 25 4.77 1.72 -14.58
C ALA A 25 6.25 1.43 -14.88
N ASN A 26 7.15 2.36 -14.54
CA ASN A 26 8.58 2.15 -14.71
C ASN A 26 9.14 1.12 -13.75
N ALA A 27 8.75 1.16 -12.47
CA ALA A 27 9.16 0.16 -11.50
C ALA A 27 8.74 -1.26 -11.95
N ILE A 28 7.50 -1.42 -12.47
CA ILE A 28 7.04 -2.69 -13.04
C ILE A 28 7.86 -3.08 -14.27
N ALA A 29 8.15 -2.14 -15.18
CA ALA A 29 8.90 -2.42 -16.40
C ALA A 29 10.36 -2.82 -16.11
N GLU A 30 11.01 -2.13 -15.18
CA GLU A 30 12.36 -2.44 -14.69
C GLU A 30 12.38 -3.83 -14.07
N GLU A 31 11.45 -4.11 -13.17
CA GLU A 31 11.36 -5.40 -12.51
C GLU A 31 11.04 -6.52 -13.51
N TYR A 32 10.13 -6.30 -14.45
CA TYR A 32 9.77 -7.27 -15.50
C TYR A 32 10.99 -7.68 -16.31
N VAL A 33 11.81 -6.72 -16.74
CA VAL A 33 13.05 -7.01 -17.46
C VAL A 33 14.07 -7.68 -16.54
N ARG A 34 14.23 -7.21 -15.31
CA ARG A 34 15.18 -7.76 -14.31
C ARG A 34 14.94 -9.25 -14.04
N ILE A 35 13.69 -9.69 -14.12
CA ILE A 35 13.29 -11.07 -13.84
C ILE A 35 13.22 -11.94 -15.10
N GLY A 36 13.70 -11.43 -16.24
CA GLY A 36 13.79 -12.16 -17.51
C GLY A 36 12.58 -12.03 -18.42
N GLY A 37 11.63 -11.13 -18.12
CA GLY A 37 10.47 -10.87 -18.96
C GLY A 37 10.85 -10.26 -20.31
N ASN A 38 10.41 -10.87 -21.40
CA ASN A 38 10.76 -10.44 -22.77
C ASN A 38 9.59 -10.51 -23.78
N GLN A 39 8.40 -10.96 -23.35
CA GLN A 39 7.23 -11.14 -24.22
C GLN A 39 6.45 -9.83 -24.43
N LEU A 40 6.55 -8.90 -23.47
CA LEU A 40 5.89 -7.60 -23.54
C LEU A 40 6.85 -6.53 -24.03
N ARG A 41 6.34 -5.59 -24.83
CA ARG A 41 7.07 -4.41 -25.29
C ARG A 41 7.14 -3.34 -24.18
N LEU A 42 7.76 -3.69 -23.06
CA LEU A 42 8.10 -2.76 -21.99
C LEU A 42 9.60 -2.48 -22.03
N VAL A 43 9.97 -1.21 -21.87
CA VAL A 43 11.37 -0.79 -21.94
C VAL A 43 11.64 0.11 -20.73
N PRO A 44 12.57 -0.26 -19.82
CA PRO A 44 12.96 0.59 -18.70
C PRO A 44 13.29 2.02 -19.15
N GLY A 45 12.82 3.02 -18.41
CA GLY A 45 13.00 4.43 -18.75
C GLY A 45 12.11 4.99 -19.88
N LYS A 46 11.33 4.17 -20.60
CA LYS A 46 10.30 4.65 -21.55
C LYS A 46 8.96 4.91 -20.83
N THR A 47 8.99 5.82 -19.85
CA THR A 47 7.89 6.11 -18.90
C THR A 47 6.52 6.22 -19.53
N TRP A 48 6.38 7.11 -20.53
CA TRP A 48 5.10 7.35 -21.17
C TRP A 48 4.55 6.09 -21.86
N SER A 49 5.41 5.34 -22.56
CA SER A 49 4.97 4.11 -23.24
C SER A 49 4.62 3.01 -22.26
N ASN A 50 5.39 2.86 -21.19
CA ASN A 50 5.13 1.85 -20.16
C ASN A 50 3.80 2.17 -19.44
N GLN A 51 3.61 3.42 -19.04
CA GLN A 51 2.39 3.89 -18.39
C GLN A 51 1.17 3.69 -19.29
N GLN A 52 1.24 4.12 -20.55
CA GLN A 52 0.15 3.99 -21.50
C GLN A 52 -0.24 2.53 -21.74
N ASN A 53 0.77 1.66 -21.85
CA ASN A 53 0.54 0.24 -22.04
C ASN A 53 -0.08 -0.42 -20.79
N ILE A 54 0.53 -0.24 -19.62
CA ILE A 54 0.10 -0.89 -18.38
C ILE A 54 -1.26 -0.35 -17.94
N PHE A 55 -1.36 0.94 -17.62
CA PHE A 55 -2.54 1.51 -16.93
C PHE A 55 -3.73 1.78 -17.85
N HIS A 56 -3.49 2.14 -19.11
CA HIS A 56 -4.56 2.59 -19.99
C HIS A 56 -4.97 1.55 -21.03
N ARG A 57 -4.07 0.66 -21.46
CA ARG A 57 -4.36 -0.35 -22.49
C ARG A 57 -4.61 -1.75 -21.94
N TRP A 58 -3.93 -2.16 -20.87
CA TRP A 58 -3.98 -3.55 -20.40
C TRP A 58 -4.74 -3.70 -19.08
N LEU A 59 -4.60 -2.75 -18.15
CA LEU A 59 -5.12 -2.88 -16.79
C LEU A 59 -6.64 -3.06 -16.71
N LYS A 60 -7.41 -2.53 -17.66
CA LYS A 60 -8.87 -2.72 -17.68
C LYS A 60 -9.29 -4.18 -17.91
N GLY A 61 -8.47 -4.99 -18.56
CA GLY A 61 -8.75 -6.43 -18.77
C GLY A 61 -10.09 -6.73 -19.46
N GLU A 62 -10.56 -5.86 -20.36
CA GLU A 62 -11.81 -6.03 -21.11
C GLU A 62 -11.73 -7.20 -22.10
N THR A 63 -10.52 -7.59 -22.50
CA THR A 63 -10.24 -8.72 -23.41
C THR A 63 -9.28 -9.73 -22.79
N GLU A 64 -9.33 -10.98 -23.24
CA GLU A 64 -8.44 -12.04 -22.73
C GLU A 64 -6.97 -11.72 -23.00
N LEU A 65 -6.65 -11.12 -24.15
CA LEU A 65 -5.29 -10.69 -24.47
C LEU A 65 -4.77 -9.61 -23.49
N GLN A 66 -5.64 -8.71 -23.02
CA GLN A 66 -5.25 -7.74 -21.99
C GLN A 66 -5.00 -8.44 -20.65
N ARG A 67 -5.87 -9.38 -20.26
CA ARG A 67 -5.71 -10.18 -19.03
C ARG A 67 -4.43 -11.02 -19.07
N GLU A 68 -4.12 -11.65 -20.20
CA GLU A 68 -2.88 -12.40 -20.41
C GLU A 68 -1.64 -11.52 -20.20
N LYS A 69 -1.62 -10.30 -20.77
CA LYS A 69 -0.52 -9.34 -20.56
C LYS A 69 -0.34 -8.99 -19.08
N ILE A 70 -1.44 -8.81 -18.33
CA ILE A 70 -1.38 -8.58 -16.88
C ILE A 70 -0.90 -9.83 -16.14
N ARG A 71 -1.30 -11.04 -16.54
CA ARG A 71 -0.78 -12.29 -15.97
C ARG A 71 0.74 -12.43 -16.17
N LEU A 72 1.25 -12.05 -17.34
CA LEU A 72 2.70 -12.02 -17.61
C LEU A 72 3.46 -11.01 -16.74
N LEU A 73 2.82 -9.89 -16.37
CA LEU A 73 3.39 -8.88 -15.47
C LEU A 73 3.27 -9.23 -13.99
N LEU A 74 2.39 -10.18 -13.63
CA LEU A 74 2.03 -10.48 -12.25
C LEU A 74 3.25 -10.75 -11.36
N PRO A 75 4.28 -11.52 -11.77
CA PRO A 75 5.46 -11.73 -10.94
C PRO A 75 6.24 -10.44 -10.65
N ALA A 76 6.32 -9.53 -11.62
CA ALA A 76 6.97 -8.23 -11.43
C ALA A 76 6.13 -7.33 -10.52
N ILE A 77 4.83 -7.24 -10.76
CA ILE A 77 3.87 -6.48 -9.94
C ILE A 77 3.97 -6.90 -8.46
N LEU A 78 3.96 -8.21 -8.18
CA LEU A 78 4.04 -8.74 -6.81
C LEU A 78 5.35 -8.39 -6.09
N ARG A 79 6.45 -8.19 -6.82
CA ARG A 79 7.76 -7.83 -6.26
C ARG A 79 7.91 -6.34 -5.98
N VAL A 80 7.30 -5.49 -6.80
CA VAL A 80 7.36 -4.03 -6.62
C VAL A 80 6.27 -3.47 -5.71
N LEU A 81 5.15 -4.18 -5.55
CA LEU A 81 4.06 -3.72 -4.71
C LEU A 81 4.50 -3.60 -3.23
N PRO A 82 4.23 -2.46 -2.57
CA PRO A 82 4.43 -2.29 -1.14
C PRO A 82 3.72 -3.38 -0.33
N ARG A 83 4.28 -3.77 0.82
CA ARG A 83 3.70 -4.81 1.69
C ARG A 83 2.30 -4.43 2.17
N GLU A 84 2.11 -3.13 2.37
CA GLU A 84 0.91 -2.45 2.79
C GLU A 84 -0.16 -2.51 1.70
N ILE A 85 0.18 -2.69 0.42
CA ILE A 85 -0.81 -2.79 -0.66
C ILE A 85 -1.07 -4.24 -1.06
N ARG A 86 -0.07 -5.13 -0.87
CA ARG A 86 -0.19 -6.55 -1.21
C ARG A 86 -1.40 -7.23 -0.56
N HIS A 87 -1.86 -6.80 0.61
CA HIS A 87 -3.06 -7.39 1.24
C HIS A 87 -4.36 -7.20 0.46
N ARG A 88 -4.41 -6.21 -0.46
CA ARG A 88 -5.56 -5.98 -1.33
C ARG A 88 -5.70 -7.03 -2.43
N LEU A 89 -4.66 -7.84 -2.65
CA LEU A 89 -4.75 -9.00 -3.52
C LEU A 89 -5.39 -10.15 -2.74
N SER A 90 -6.47 -10.73 -3.28
CA SER A 90 -7.22 -11.82 -2.61
C SER A 90 -6.36 -13.02 -2.20
N ILE A 91 -5.19 -13.22 -2.80
CA ILE A 91 -4.25 -14.25 -2.34
C ILE A 91 -3.67 -14.02 -0.95
N TYR A 92 -3.74 -12.79 -0.46
CA TYR A 92 -3.35 -12.41 0.89
C TYR A 92 -4.56 -12.14 1.79
N ASP A 93 -5.80 -12.15 1.29
CA ASP A 93 -7.01 -12.08 2.11
C ASP A 93 -7.38 -13.46 2.66
N THR A 94 -6.52 -13.96 3.53
CA THR A 94 -6.77 -15.20 4.28
C THR A 94 -7.31 -14.88 5.67
N ILE A 95 -7.95 -15.85 6.31
CA ILE A 95 -8.46 -15.69 7.69
C ILE A 95 -7.29 -15.37 8.64
N GLU A 96 -6.14 -16.01 8.44
CA GLU A 96 -4.92 -15.79 9.21
C GLU A 96 -4.42 -14.35 9.04
N ARG A 97 -4.43 -13.81 7.81
CA ARG A 97 -4.03 -12.42 7.57
C ARG A 97 -4.99 -11.43 8.22
N ARG A 98 -6.30 -11.67 8.14
CA ARG A 98 -7.31 -10.83 8.80
C ARG A 98 -7.16 -10.85 10.31
N ALA A 99 -6.88 -12.01 10.90
CA ALA A 99 -6.60 -12.14 12.33
C ALA A 99 -5.34 -11.36 12.74
N LEU A 100 -4.26 -11.43 11.95
CA LEU A 100 -3.03 -10.67 12.22
C LEU A 100 -3.24 -9.15 12.14
N LEU A 101 -4.02 -8.67 11.16
CA LEU A 101 -4.35 -7.24 11.04
C LEU A 101 -5.23 -6.75 12.20
N ALA A 102 -6.22 -7.55 12.61
CA ALA A 102 -7.04 -7.24 13.78
C ALA A 102 -6.19 -7.18 15.06
N ALA A 103 -5.24 -8.10 15.23
CA ALA A 103 -4.29 -8.07 16.35
C ALA A 103 -3.40 -6.83 16.30
N GLN A 104 -2.87 -6.47 15.13
CA GLN A 104 -2.04 -5.26 14.97
C GLN A 104 -2.82 -3.98 15.33
N TYR A 105 -4.08 -3.88 14.88
CA TYR A 105 -4.95 -2.76 15.22
C TYR A 105 -5.22 -2.67 16.72
N ALA A 106 -5.59 -3.79 17.36
CA ALA A 106 -5.84 -3.84 18.79
C ALA A 106 -4.61 -3.45 19.63
N ILE A 107 -3.41 -3.88 19.20
CA ILE A 107 -2.16 -3.48 19.84
C ILE A 107 -1.91 -1.98 19.68
N GLY A 108 -2.10 -1.43 18.48
CA GLY A 108 -1.97 0.02 18.26
C GLY A 108 -2.87 0.83 19.17
N THR A 109 -4.15 0.49 19.25
CA THR A 109 -5.10 1.14 20.16
C THR A 109 -4.71 1.02 21.63
N ALA A 110 -4.13 -0.11 22.04
CA ALA A 110 -3.67 -0.29 23.42
C ALA A 110 -2.43 0.57 23.74
N ILE A 111 -1.54 0.79 22.76
CA ILE A 111 -0.40 1.70 22.89
C ILE A 111 -0.91 3.14 23.01
N ASP A 112 -1.78 3.58 22.11
CA ASP A 112 -2.33 4.93 22.12
C ASP A 112 -3.03 5.23 23.47
N ALA A 113 -3.85 4.30 23.97
CA ALA A 113 -4.50 4.45 25.27
C ALA A 113 -3.52 4.48 26.45
N HIS A 114 -2.38 3.79 26.34
CA HIS A 114 -1.34 3.85 27.36
C HIS A 114 -0.65 5.21 27.36
N ASP A 115 -0.30 5.72 26.19
CA ASP A 115 0.35 7.02 26.02
C ASP A 115 -0.55 8.16 26.53
N ASP A 116 -1.85 8.13 26.20
CA ASP A 116 -2.85 9.07 26.71
C ASP A 116 -2.94 9.05 28.25
N ALA A 117 -2.90 7.84 28.85
CA ALA A 117 -2.93 7.70 30.30
C ALA A 117 -1.67 8.25 30.97
N ILE A 118 -0.50 8.03 30.37
CA ILE A 118 0.77 8.59 30.83
C ILE A 118 0.73 10.12 30.74
N GLU A 119 0.30 10.68 29.61
CA GLU A 119 0.18 12.13 29.42
C GLU A 119 -0.77 12.76 30.46
N ALA A 120 -1.91 12.12 30.75
CA ALA A 120 -2.84 12.59 31.77
C ALA A 120 -2.21 12.61 33.18
N VAL A 121 -1.42 11.59 33.53
CA VAL A 121 -0.70 11.54 34.81
C VAL A 121 0.34 12.65 34.90
N TYR A 122 1.14 12.84 33.85
CA TYR A 122 2.15 13.91 33.79
C TYR A 122 1.50 15.29 33.86
N SER A 123 0.44 15.53 33.08
CA SER A 123 -0.30 16.79 33.07
C SER A 123 -0.86 17.12 34.46
N LYS A 124 -1.43 16.12 35.17
CA LYS A 124 -1.91 16.30 36.54
C LYS A 124 -0.79 16.57 37.55
N ALA A 125 0.37 15.93 37.39
CA ALA A 125 1.53 16.13 38.26
C ALA A 125 2.24 17.48 38.04
N TYR A 126 2.15 18.04 36.84
CA TYR A 126 2.80 19.29 36.44
C TYR A 126 1.83 20.45 36.19
N GLN A 127 0.59 20.38 36.66
CA GLN A 127 -0.24 21.59 36.75
C GLN A 127 0.52 22.62 37.60
N PRO A 128 0.90 23.78 37.02
CA PRO A 128 1.49 24.84 37.81
C PRO A 128 0.44 25.21 38.84
N GLY A 129 0.76 25.04 40.13
CA GLY A 129 -0.13 25.40 41.21
C GLY A 129 -0.69 26.79 40.92
N ALA A 130 -2.02 26.91 40.90
CA ALA A 130 -2.67 28.19 41.01
C ALA A 130 -2.06 28.85 42.26
N VAL A 131 -1.12 29.76 42.04
CA VAL A 131 -0.52 30.54 43.11
C VAL A 131 -1.67 31.39 43.63
N GLU A 132 -2.30 30.96 44.73
CA GLU A 132 -3.18 31.82 45.48
C GLU A 132 -2.34 33.00 45.95
N VAL A 133 -2.40 34.09 45.19
CA VAL A 133 -1.86 35.37 45.63
C VAL A 133 -2.81 35.85 46.73
N THR A 134 -2.50 35.48 47.97
CA THR A 134 -3.18 36.03 49.15
C THR A 134 -2.98 37.55 49.11
N LYS A 135 -4.03 38.29 48.74
CA LYS A 135 -4.03 39.75 48.84
C LYS A 135 -4.05 40.10 50.32
N TYR A 136 -2.90 40.52 50.85
CA TYR A 136 -2.85 41.22 52.12
C TYR A 136 -3.44 42.62 51.90
N HIS A 137 -4.54 42.91 52.60
CA HIS A 137 -5.16 44.23 52.74
C HIS A 137 -4.62 44.94 53.97
#